data_AF-A0A1H0P8M7-F1
#
_entry.id   AF-A0A1H0P8M7-F1
#
_cell.length_a   1.000
_cell.length_b   1.000
_cell.length_c   1.000
_cell.angle_alpha   90.00
_cell.angle_beta   90.00
_cell.angle_gamma   90.00
#
_symmetry.space_group_name_H-M   'P 1'
#
loop_
_entity.id
_entity.type
_entity.pdbx_description
1 polymer ?
#
loop_
_entity_poly.entity_id
_entity_poly.type
_entity_poly.pdbx_seq_one_letter_code
_entity_poly.pdbx_strand_id
1 'polypeptide(L)' 'MTRYRFLNPMGDVVDERELADHATALALARDGDEIDEDIQRVEFLGAEGDWRWTGPVEG' A
#
# COMPACT_ATOMS: atom_id res chain seq x y z
N MET A 1 8.64 1.95 12.08
CA MET A 1 7.73 1.24 11.16
C MET A 1 6.71 2.24 10.70
N THR A 2 6.34 2.21 9.43
CA THR A 2 5.38 3.15 8.82
C THR A 2 4.10 2.39 8.53
N ARG A 3 2.94 3.00 8.80
CA ARG A 3 1.65 2.39 8.47
C ARG A 3 1.35 2.59 6.99
N TYR A 4 0.97 1.51 6.33
CA TYR A 4 0.57 1.46 4.93
C TYR A 4 -0.86 0.98 4.82
N ARG A 5 -1.56 1.47 3.81
CA ARG A 5 -2.85 0.95 3.38
C ARG A 5 -2.80 0.61 1.90
N PHE A 6 -3.43 -0.50 1.55
CA PHE A 6 -3.48 -1.06 0.21
C PHE A 6 -4.88 -0.83 -0.33
N LEU A 7 -4.96 -0.30 -1.55
CA LEU A 7 -6.21 0.04 -2.19
C LEU A 7 -6.38 -0.71 -3.50
N ASN A 8 -7.59 -1.23 -3.70
CA ASN A 8 -8.00 -1.88 -4.94
C ASN A 8 -8.28 -0.84 -6.06
N PRO A 9 -8.66 -1.26 -7.29
CA PRO A 9 -8.90 -0.32 -8.40
C PRO A 9 -10.08 0.62 -8.15
N MET A 10 -10.97 0.28 -7.21
CA MET A 10 -12.13 1.09 -6.82
C MET A 10 -11.75 2.18 -5.79
N GLY A 11 -10.54 2.11 -5.22
CA GLY A 11 -10.06 3.02 -4.20
C GLY A 11 -10.50 2.65 -2.79
N ASP A 12 -11.05 1.44 -2.60
CA ASP A 12 -11.36 0.91 -1.28
C ASP A 12 -10.10 0.39 -0.61
N VAL A 13 -10.01 0.59 0.71
CA VAL A 13 -8.92 0.02 1.52
C VAL A 13 -9.23 -1.45 1.76
N VAL A 14 -8.33 -2.32 1.31
CA VAL A 14 -8.49 -3.77 1.39
C VAL A 14 -7.59 -4.38 2.45
N ASP A 15 -6.48 -3.70 2.78
CA ASP A 15 -5.56 -4.13 3.82
C ASP A 15 -4.80 -2.94 4.43
N GLU A 16 -4.37 -3.07 5.69
CA GLU A 16 -3.55 -2.08 6.40
C GLU A 16 -2.48 -2.75 7.28
N ARG A 17 -1.21 -2.38 7.09
CA ARG A 17 -0.09 -3.00 7.82
C ARG A 17 1.02 -2.01 8.14
N GLU A 18 1.81 -2.33 9.16
CA GLU A 18 3.02 -1.59 9.48
C GLU A 18 4.24 -2.27 8.85
N LEU A 19 4.97 -1.55 8.00
CA LEU A 19 6.12 -2.08 7.25
C LEU A 19 7.36 -1.21 7.45
N ALA A 20 8.53 -1.76 7.12
CA ALA A 20 9.81 -1.09 7.30
C ALA A 20 10.03 0.05 6.29
N ASP A 21 9.63 -0.15 5.03
CA ASP A 21 9.94 0.74 3.92
C ASP A 21 8.92 0.59 2.77
N HIS A 22 8.94 1.56 1.85
CA HIS A 22 8.04 1.60 0.70
C HIS A 22 8.28 0.43 -0.27
N ALA A 23 9.51 -0.07 -0.39
CA ALA A 23 9.83 -1.16 -1.30
C ALA A 23 9.14 -2.46 -0.87
N THR A 24 9.12 -2.73 0.44
CA THR A 24 8.40 -3.87 1.02
C THR A 24 6.90 -3.75 0.78
N ALA A 25 6.31 -2.57 0.96
CA ALA A 25 4.90 -2.33 0.71
C ALA A 25 4.54 -2.50 -0.77
N LEU A 26 5.36 -1.99 -1.69
CA LEU A 26 5.15 -2.15 -3.13
C LEU A 26 5.35 -3.60 -3.58
N ALA A 27 6.27 -4.35 -2.98
CA ALA A 27 6.46 -5.77 -3.26
C ALA A 27 5.22 -6.57 -2.87
N LEU A 28 4.65 -6.33 -1.68
CA LEU A 28 3.40 -6.96 -1.24
C LEU A 28 2.22 -6.62 -2.17
N ALA A 29 2.12 -5.37 -2.60
CA ALA A 29 1.07 -4.96 -3.53
C ALA A 29 1.18 -5.64 -4.91
N ARG A 30 2.40 -6.02 -5.34
CA ARG A 30 2.63 -6.77 -6.59
C ARG A 30 2.41 -8.26 -6.42
N ASP A 31 2.75 -8.77 -5.24
CA ASP A 31 2.51 -10.15 -4.84
C ASP A 31 1.03 -10.30 -4.45
N GLY A 32 0.15 -10.17 -5.46
CA GLY A 32 -1.31 -10.29 -5.33
C GLY A 32 -1.80 -11.67 -4.89
N ASP A 33 -0.89 -12.56 -4.48
CA ASP A 33 -1.16 -13.83 -3.82
C ASP A 33 -1.32 -13.65 -2.29
N GLU A 34 -0.65 -12.67 -1.67
CA GLU A 34 -0.81 -12.38 -0.23
C GLU A 34 -2.04 -11.52 0.08
N ILE A 35 -2.43 -10.66 -0.86
CA ILE A 35 -3.65 -9.85 -0.75
C ILE A 35 -4.53 -10.31 -1.91
N ASP A 36 -5.59 -11.07 -1.61
CA ASP A 36 -6.60 -11.62 -2.54
C ASP A 36 -7.38 -10.56 -3.36
N GLU A 37 -6.83 -9.35 -3.52
CA GLU A 37 -7.37 -8.23 -4.29
C GLU A 37 -6.28 -7.58 -5.15
N ASP A 38 -6.66 -7.14 -6.36
CA ASP A 38 -5.79 -6.39 -7.27
C ASP A 38 -5.40 -5.03 -6.66
N ILE A 39 -4.21 -4.93 -6.06
CA ILE A 39 -3.75 -3.65 -5.51
C ILE A 39 -3.28 -2.73 -6.62
N GLN A 40 -3.90 -1.55 -6.72
CA GLN A 40 -3.52 -0.52 -7.69
C GLN A 40 -2.83 0.68 -7.03
N ARG A 41 -3.02 0.85 -5.72
CA ARG A 41 -2.42 1.97 -4.98
C ARG A 41 -2.01 1.54 -3.59
N VAL A 42 -0.83 1.97 -3.19
CA VAL A 42 -0.35 1.89 -1.81
C VAL A 42 -0.17 3.30 -1.27
N GLU A 43 -0.66 3.53 -0.06
CA GLU A 43 -0.51 4.81 0.64
C GLU A 43 0.15 4.59 1.99
N PHE A 44 0.92 5.58 2.45
CA PHE A 44 1.61 5.55 3.73
C PHE A 44 1.15 6.71 4.60
N LEU A 45 1.09 6.47 5.91
CA LEU A 45 0.75 7.50 6.88
C LEU A 45 1.97 8.39 7.14
N GLY A 46 1.88 9.64 6.68
CA GLY A 46 2.87 10.68 6.92
C GLY A 46 2.90 11.12 8.39
N ALA A 47 3.99 11.80 8.77
CA ALA A 47 4.19 12.27 10.15
C ALA A 47 3.09 13.24 10.65
N GLU A 48 2.39 13.90 9.73
CA GLU A 48 1.29 14.83 10.01
C GLU A 48 -0.07 14.13 10.14
N GLY A 49 -0.12 12.80 10.03
CA GLY A 49 -1.37 12.01 10.04
C GLY A 49 -2.12 11.97 8.70
N ASP A 50 -1.48 12.43 7.63
CA ASP A 50 -2.00 12.45 6.27
C ASP A 50 -1.58 11.19 5.50
N TRP A 51 -2.46 10.67 4.63
CA TRP A 51 -2.16 9.52 3.78
C TRP A 51 -1.58 9.98 2.45
N ARG A 52 -0.36 9.52 2.16
CA ARG A 52 0.39 9.91 0.96
C ARG A 52 0.62 8.73 0.05
N TRP A 53 0.53 8.96 -1.25
CA TRP A 53 0.79 7.94 -2.25
C TRP A 53 2.27 7.54 -2.24
N THR A 54 2.57 6.24 -2.14
CA THR A 54 3.95 5.72 -2.16
C THR A 54 4.58 5.75 -3.55
N GLY A 55 3.76 5.95 -4.60
CA GLY A 55 4.15 5.80 -6.00
C GLY A 55 3.44 4.62 -6.68
N PRO A 56 3.65 4.45 -8.00
CA PRO A 56 2.95 3.43 -8.77
C PRO A 56 3.35 2.02 -8.32
N VAL A 57 2.35 1.13 -8.20
CA VAL A 57 2.58 -0.28 -7.88
C VAL A 57 3.31 -0.95 -9.04
N GLU A 58 2.93 -0.66 -10.27
CA GLU A 58 3.59 -1.16 -11.48
C GLU A 58 4.45 -0.07 -12.15
N GLY A 59 5.68 -0.42 -12.51
CA GLY A 59 6.63 0.44 -13.22
C GLY A 59 7.71 -0.37 -13.88
#